data_AF-A0A538LE47-F1
#
_entry.id   AF-A0A538LE47-F1
#
_cell.length_a   1.000
_cell.length_b   1.000
_cell.length_c   1.000
_cell.angle_alpha   90.00
_cell.angle_beta   90.00
_cell.angle_gamma   90.00
#
_symmetry.space_group_name_H-M   'P 1'
#
loop_
_entity.id
_entity.type
_entity.pdbx_description
1 polymer ?
#
loop_
_entity_poly.entity_id
_entity_poly.type
_entity_poly.pdbx_seq_one_letter_code
_entity_poly.pdbx_strand_id
1 'polypeptide(L)'
;MRGTNDGLVAMLLVYALLAFASPAGRGAVLGLASAAKFFPAAMLPLFAVGRGERNWRRPATCVGVFALVVALAIWEYLPPQGLGKFYDATIGYQLSRADFWSLWGLHPALGWLQVVAKALAVVVALAVAFVPRRRSMVQVAALAAAVAIAVQLPATHWFYFYIPWFAPLAFVALFGAFRGAPEQDEPEWAPAAVAADGRSLTSLR
;
A
#
# COMPACT_ATOMS: atom_id res chain seq x y z
N MET A 1 -16.71 22.70 -2.75
CA MET A 1 -15.55 21.91 -2.30
C MET A 1 -14.94 21.22 -3.51
N ARG A 2 -13.72 21.58 -3.93
CA ARG A 2 -13.03 20.84 -5.01
C ARG A 2 -12.58 19.51 -4.41
N GLY A 3 -13.08 18.39 -4.95
CA GLY A 3 -12.85 17.06 -4.40
C GLY A 3 -11.36 16.71 -4.37
N THR A 4 -10.90 16.14 -3.25
CA THR A 4 -9.56 15.55 -3.19
C THR A 4 -9.52 14.26 -4.02
N ASN A 5 -8.41 14.02 -4.71
CA ASN A 5 -8.22 12.83 -5.55
C ASN A 5 -7.73 11.61 -4.75
N ASP A 6 -7.84 11.62 -3.41
CA ASP A 6 -7.40 10.52 -2.54
C ASP A 6 -8.19 9.22 -2.80
N GLY A 7 -9.49 9.32 -3.08
CA GLY A 7 -10.33 8.16 -3.44
C GLY A 7 -9.90 7.51 -4.77
N LEU A 8 -9.48 8.33 -5.75
CA LEU A 8 -8.95 7.84 -7.03
C LEU A 8 -7.66 7.03 -6.81
N VAL A 9 -6.75 7.53 -5.97
CA VAL A 9 -5.51 6.81 -5.61
C VAL A 9 -5.85 5.47 -4.96
N ALA A 10 -6.74 5.47 -3.96
CA ALA A 10 -7.15 4.25 -3.27
C ALA A 10 -7.72 3.20 -4.24
N MET A 11 -8.62 3.62 -5.14
CA MET A 11 -9.19 2.77 -6.18
C MET A 11 -8.11 2.21 -7.12
N LEU A 12 -7.20 3.07 -7.62
CA LEU A 12 -6.14 2.64 -8.54
C LEU A 12 -5.18 1.64 -7.88
N LEU A 13 -4.87 1.79 -6.59
CA LEU A 13 -4.05 0.82 -5.86
C LEU A 13 -4.73 -0.54 -5.73
N VAL A 14 -6.04 -0.58 -5.49
CA VAL A 14 -6.82 -1.83 -5.51
C VAL A 14 -6.84 -2.42 -6.92
N TYR A 15 -7.05 -1.61 -7.95
CA TYR A 15 -7.01 -2.07 -9.35
C TYR A 15 -5.63 -2.59 -9.76
N ALA A 16 -4.55 -2.03 -9.20
CA ALA A 16 -3.20 -2.52 -9.44
C ALA A 16 -3.01 -3.94 -8.83
N LEU A 17 -3.66 -4.23 -7.68
CA LEU A 17 -3.72 -5.59 -7.12
C LEU A 17 -4.58 -6.54 -7.97
N LEU A 18 -5.69 -6.06 -8.55
CA LEU A 18 -6.52 -6.86 -9.47
C LEU A 18 -5.78 -7.18 -10.78
N ALA A 19 -5.01 -6.22 -11.30
CA ALA A 19 -4.21 -6.37 -12.52
C ALA A 19 -2.88 -7.11 -12.28
N PHE A 20 -2.60 -7.57 -11.06
CA PHE A 20 -1.27 -8.03 -10.65
C PHE A 20 -0.73 -9.23 -11.43
N ALA A 21 -1.63 -10.07 -11.98
CA ALA A 21 -1.27 -11.20 -12.84
C ALA A 21 -0.58 -10.76 -14.14
N SER A 22 -0.89 -9.57 -14.65
CA SER A 22 -0.32 -8.99 -15.87
C SER A 22 0.80 -8.00 -15.51
N PRO A 23 2.06 -8.23 -15.93
CA PRO A 23 3.13 -7.27 -15.72
C PRO A 23 2.85 -5.91 -16.35
N ALA A 24 2.28 -5.90 -17.56
CA ALA A 24 1.86 -4.67 -18.22
C ALA A 24 0.70 -4.01 -17.48
N GLY A 25 -0.34 -4.78 -17.11
CA GLY A 25 -1.51 -4.26 -16.42
C GLY A 25 -1.16 -3.60 -15.09
N ARG A 26 -0.40 -4.29 -14.23
CA ARG A 26 0.01 -3.73 -12.94
C ARG A 26 0.95 -2.54 -13.08
N GLY A 27 1.83 -2.54 -14.09
CA GLY A 27 2.68 -1.39 -14.42
C GLY A 27 1.87 -0.18 -14.86
N ALA A 28 0.88 -0.37 -15.74
CA ALA A 28 0.01 0.70 -16.23
C ALA A 28 -0.82 1.31 -15.11
N VAL A 29 -1.51 0.49 -14.31
CA VAL A 29 -2.38 0.99 -13.24
C VAL A 29 -1.55 1.66 -12.13
N LEU A 30 -0.38 1.13 -11.78
CA LEU A 30 0.52 1.78 -10.83
C LEU A 30 1.08 3.10 -11.39
N GLY A 31 1.33 3.16 -12.70
CA GLY A 31 1.73 4.38 -13.40
C GLY A 31 0.66 5.46 -13.32
N LEU A 32 -0.61 5.10 -13.57
CA LEU A 32 -1.75 6.01 -13.40
C LEU A 32 -1.88 6.50 -11.96
N ALA A 33 -1.74 5.60 -10.99
CA ALA A 33 -1.74 5.97 -9.56
C ALA A 33 -0.62 6.97 -9.25
N SER A 34 0.57 6.74 -9.82
CA SER A 34 1.76 7.57 -9.62
C SER A 34 1.67 8.94 -10.32
N ALA A 35 0.98 9.00 -11.46
CA ALA A 35 0.66 10.24 -12.14
C ALA A 35 -0.37 11.07 -11.35
N ALA A 36 -1.34 10.41 -10.70
CA ALA A 36 -2.31 11.09 -9.84
C ALA A 36 -1.69 11.63 -8.55
N LYS A 37 -0.76 10.89 -7.93
CA LYS A 37 0.07 11.30 -6.78
C LYS A 37 1.40 10.55 -6.78
N PHE A 38 2.50 11.13 -6.31
CA PHE A 38 3.83 10.53 -6.45
C PHE A 38 4.10 9.27 -5.62
N PHE A 39 3.51 9.12 -4.43
CA PHE A 39 3.91 8.04 -3.50
C PHE A 39 3.70 6.59 -4.00
N PRO A 40 2.70 6.23 -4.84
CA PRO A 40 2.55 4.88 -5.36
C PRO A 40 3.78 4.41 -6.14
N ALA A 41 4.58 5.33 -6.70
CA ALA A 41 5.84 5.00 -7.36
C ALA A 41 6.82 4.26 -6.43
N ALA A 42 6.75 4.49 -5.11
CA ALA A 42 7.55 3.76 -4.13
C ALA A 42 7.23 2.26 -4.07
N MET A 43 6.06 1.83 -4.56
CA MET A 43 5.68 0.42 -4.65
C MET A 43 6.21 -0.25 -5.92
N LEU A 44 6.82 0.50 -6.86
CA LEU A 44 7.30 -0.05 -8.13
C LEU A 44 8.25 -1.25 -7.95
N PRO A 45 9.20 -1.28 -7.00
CA PRO A 45 10.05 -2.46 -6.80
C PRO A 45 9.25 -3.72 -6.46
N LEU A 46 8.23 -3.61 -5.61
CA LEU A 46 7.34 -4.72 -5.25
C LEU A 46 6.53 -5.20 -6.46
N PHE A 47 5.93 -4.28 -7.21
CA PHE A 47 5.09 -4.58 -8.37
C PHE A 47 5.91 -5.09 -9.57
N ALA A 48 7.12 -4.58 -9.78
CA ALA A 48 8.01 -5.05 -10.83
C ALA A 48 8.38 -6.52 -10.61
N VAL A 49 8.87 -6.86 -9.42
CA VAL A 49 9.26 -8.24 -9.07
C VAL A 49 8.06 -9.21 -9.05
N GLY A 50 6.84 -8.70 -8.86
CA GLY A 50 5.63 -9.50 -8.90
C GLY A 50 5.58 -10.48 -7.73
N ARG A 51 5.37 -11.77 -8.00
CA ARG A 51 5.31 -12.82 -6.95
C ARG A 51 6.63 -13.57 -6.73
N GLY A 52 7.74 -13.07 -7.29
CA GLY A 52 9.03 -13.75 -7.25
C GLY A 52 9.30 -14.64 -8.46
N GLU A 53 8.80 -14.23 -9.63
CA GLU A 53 9.02 -14.93 -10.89
C GLU A 53 10.48 -14.78 -11.36
N ARG A 54 11.11 -15.86 -11.87
CA ARG A 54 12.53 -15.85 -12.29
C ARG A 54 12.77 -15.28 -13.70
N ASN A 55 11.80 -14.56 -14.27
CA ASN A 55 11.84 -14.06 -15.64
C ASN A 55 12.05 -12.54 -15.66
N TRP A 56 13.24 -12.09 -16.07
CA TRP A 56 13.61 -10.68 -16.13
C TRP A 56 12.74 -9.83 -17.08
N ARG A 57 12.07 -10.46 -18.07
CA ARG A 57 11.18 -9.74 -18.99
C ARG A 57 9.96 -9.18 -18.28
N ARG A 58 9.43 -9.88 -17.26
CA ARG A 58 8.24 -9.44 -16.52
C ARG A 58 8.47 -8.13 -15.75
N PRO A 59 9.50 -7.98 -14.90
CA PRO A 59 9.81 -6.69 -14.26
C PRO A 59 10.14 -5.62 -15.30
N ALA A 60 10.88 -5.95 -16.37
CA ALA A 60 11.16 -4.98 -17.44
C ALA A 60 9.88 -4.47 -18.13
N THR A 61 8.92 -5.35 -18.44
CA THR A 61 7.60 -4.95 -18.98
C THR A 61 6.84 -4.08 -17.98
N CYS A 62 6.82 -4.46 -16.70
CA CYS A 62 6.13 -3.68 -15.67
C CYS A 62 6.72 -2.27 -15.54
N VAL A 63 8.05 -2.15 -15.45
CA VAL A 63 8.76 -0.86 -15.34
C VAL A 63 8.61 -0.05 -16.63
N GLY A 64 8.73 -0.69 -17.80
CA GLY A 64 8.59 -0.02 -19.09
C GLY A 64 7.18 0.55 -19.30
N VAL A 65 6.14 -0.22 -18.99
CA VAL A 65 4.75 0.25 -19.10
C VAL A 65 4.43 1.32 -18.05
N PHE A 66 4.94 1.16 -16.81
CA PHE A 66 4.85 2.20 -15.79
C PHE A 66 5.45 3.53 -16.27
N ALA A 67 6.69 3.48 -16.78
CA ALA A 67 7.40 4.66 -17.27
C ALA A 67 6.68 5.30 -18.45
N LEU A 68 6.15 4.50 -19.38
CA LEU A 68 5.37 4.98 -20.51
C LEU A 68 4.10 5.72 -20.05
N VAL A 69 3.33 5.14 -19.12
CA VAL A 69 2.10 5.79 -18.62
C VAL A 69 2.42 7.11 -17.90
N VAL A 70 3.46 7.14 -17.07
CA VAL A 70 3.89 8.38 -16.41
C VAL A 70 4.36 9.41 -17.42
N ALA A 71 5.15 9.00 -18.43
CA ALA A 71 5.62 9.89 -19.48
C ALA A 71 4.46 10.48 -20.31
N LEU A 72 3.46 9.67 -20.67
CA LEU A 72 2.26 10.14 -21.37
C LEU A 72 1.44 11.11 -20.52
N ALA A 73 1.31 10.84 -19.21
CA ALA A 73 0.63 11.76 -18.30
C ALA A 73 1.38 13.10 -18.17
N ILE A 74 2.71 13.07 -18.10
CA ILE A 74 3.53 14.29 -18.09
C ILE A 74 3.39 15.04 -19.41
N TRP A 75 3.46 14.32 -20.54
CA TRP A 75 3.33 14.91 -21.87
C TRP A 75 2.01 15.66 -22.05
N GLU A 76 0.89 15.04 -21.65
CA GLU A 76 -0.44 15.63 -21.76
C GLU A 76 -0.59 16.90 -20.90
N TYR A 77 0.04 16.93 -19.72
CA TYR A 77 -0.03 18.06 -18.79
C TYR A 77 1.19 18.98 -18.85
N LEU A 78 2.03 18.85 -19.87
CA LEU A 78 3.26 19.62 -19.95
C LEU A 78 2.93 21.10 -20.19
N PRO A 79 3.34 22.03 -19.30
CA PRO A 79 3.10 23.44 -19.52
C PRO A 79 3.84 23.93 -20.77
N PRO A 80 3.34 24.96 -21.48
CA PRO A 80 4.05 25.55 -22.62
C PRO A 80 5.47 26.04 -22.28
N GLN A 81 5.72 26.34 -21.00
CA GLN A 81 7.04 26.75 -20.49
C GLN A 81 8.01 25.56 -20.32
N GLY A 82 7.57 24.33 -20.59
CA GLY A 82 8.38 23.12 -20.58
C GLY A 82 8.54 22.46 -19.21
N LEU A 83 9.51 21.53 -19.14
CA LEU A 83 9.73 20.64 -17.99
C LEU A 83 10.17 21.38 -16.71
N GLY A 84 10.87 22.51 -16.84
CA GLY A 84 11.26 23.32 -15.68
C GLY A 84 10.04 23.82 -14.91
N LYS A 85 9.06 24.36 -15.64
CA LYS A 85 7.81 24.82 -15.02
C LYS A 85 6.97 23.68 -14.46
N PHE A 86 6.96 22.53 -15.14
CA PHE A 86 6.33 21.32 -14.63
C PHE A 86 6.95 20.90 -13.29
N TYR A 87 8.28 20.87 -13.19
CA TYR A 87 9.00 20.54 -11.95
C TYR A 87 8.66 21.51 -10.82
N ASP A 88 8.73 22.82 -11.09
CA ASP A 88 8.42 23.86 -10.10
C ASP A 88 6.99 23.72 -9.56
N ALA A 89 6.03 23.44 -10.45
CA ALA A 89 4.62 23.27 -10.10
C ALA A 89 4.30 21.95 -9.40
N THR A 90 5.24 20.99 -9.38
CA THR A 90 5.03 19.65 -8.84
C THR A 90 6.00 19.35 -7.69
N ILE A 91 7.14 18.74 -8.00
CA ILE A 91 8.13 18.27 -7.03
C ILE A 91 8.76 19.46 -6.29
N GLY A 92 9.13 20.53 -7.01
CA GLY A 92 9.71 21.74 -6.43
C GLY A 92 8.79 22.37 -5.40
N TYR A 93 7.50 22.51 -5.72
CA TYR A 93 6.49 22.97 -4.78
C TYR A 93 6.36 22.05 -3.55
N GLN A 94 6.36 20.72 -3.72
CA GLN A 94 6.25 19.80 -2.56
C GLN A 94 7.47 19.81 -1.64
N LEU A 95 8.67 20.08 -2.17
CA LEU A 95 9.91 20.13 -1.38
C LEU A 95 10.08 21.45 -0.62
N SER A 96 9.51 22.55 -1.13
CA SER A 96 9.71 23.90 -0.60
C SER A 96 8.55 24.44 0.24
N ARG A 97 7.36 23.84 0.14
CA ARG A 97 6.20 24.32 0.89
C ARG A 97 6.41 24.10 2.40
N ALA A 98 6.12 25.12 3.20
CA ALA A 98 6.11 25.00 4.66
C ALA A 98 4.86 24.21 5.12
N ASP A 99 4.98 23.49 6.24
CA ASP A 99 3.83 22.87 6.91
C ASP A 99 3.74 23.35 8.35
N PHE A 100 2.51 23.62 8.78
CA PHE A 100 2.22 24.07 10.14
C PHE A 100 1.41 23.05 10.95
N TRP A 101 1.10 21.88 10.38
CA TRP A 101 0.18 20.89 10.96
C TRP A 101 0.80 19.51 11.17
N SER A 102 1.93 19.20 10.53
CA SER A 102 2.62 17.94 10.72
C SER A 102 3.50 17.94 11.96
N LEU A 103 3.75 16.75 12.52
CA LEU A 103 4.71 16.53 13.60
C LEU A 103 6.07 17.20 13.32
N TRP A 104 6.51 17.13 12.07
CA TRP A 104 7.80 17.63 11.62
C TRP A 104 7.84 19.16 11.51
N GLY A 105 6.72 19.78 11.11
CA GLY A 105 6.58 21.24 11.09
C GLY A 105 6.44 21.84 12.49
N LEU A 106 5.72 21.16 13.38
CA LEU A 106 5.49 21.58 14.77
C LEU A 106 6.75 21.41 15.66
N HIS A 107 7.58 20.41 15.39
CA HIS A 107 8.80 20.14 16.15
C HIS A 107 10.05 20.04 15.25
N PRO A 108 10.56 21.17 14.73
CA PRO A 108 11.72 21.17 13.83
C PRO A 108 12.99 20.55 14.42
N ALA A 109 13.13 20.55 15.74
CA ALA A 109 14.25 19.91 16.45
C ALA A 109 14.35 18.39 16.19
N LEU A 110 13.24 17.75 15.78
CA LEU A 110 13.18 16.33 15.41
C LEU A 110 13.59 16.06 13.95
N GLY A 111 14.10 17.07 13.23
CA GLY A 111 14.45 16.94 11.81
C GLY A 111 15.42 15.78 11.51
N TRP A 112 16.37 15.50 12.40
CA TRP A 112 17.27 14.35 12.26
C TRP A 112 16.52 13.02 12.27
N LEU A 113 15.48 12.89 13.12
CA LEU A 113 14.65 11.70 13.20
C LEU A 113 13.78 11.57 11.93
N GLN A 114 13.32 12.69 11.39
CA GLN A 114 12.63 12.70 10.10
C GLN A 114 13.54 12.17 8.98
N VAL A 115 14.81 12.57 8.96
CA VAL A 115 15.80 12.08 7.98
C VAL A 115 16.00 10.57 8.13
N VAL A 116 16.14 10.07 9.36
CA VAL A 116 16.23 8.63 9.62
C VAL A 116 14.97 7.91 9.13
N ALA A 117 13.78 8.44 9.42
CA ALA A 117 12.52 7.87 8.96
C ALA A 117 12.39 7.87 7.42
N LYS A 118 12.83 8.92 6.73
CA LYS A 118 12.93 8.96 5.25
C LYS A 118 13.86 7.86 4.73
N ALA A 119 15.03 7.71 5.34
CA ALA A 119 15.99 6.67 4.96
C ALA A 119 15.40 5.27 5.15
N LEU A 120 14.74 5.02 6.29
CA LEU A 120 14.03 3.76 6.54
C LEU A 120 12.91 3.51 5.52
N ALA A 121 12.15 4.54 5.13
CA ALA A 121 11.13 4.42 4.10
C ALA A 121 11.71 3.97 2.76
N VAL A 122 12.85 4.55 2.34
CA VAL A 122 13.58 4.14 1.14
C VAL A 122 14.07 2.69 1.27
N VAL A 123 14.65 2.33 2.41
CA VAL A 123 15.10 0.95 2.68
C VAL A 123 13.94 -0.03 2.57
N VAL A 124 12.79 0.25 3.17
CA VAL A 124 11.58 -0.59 3.07
C VAL A 124 11.12 -0.70 1.62
N ALA A 125 10.97 0.43 0.91
CA ALA A 125 10.52 0.45 -0.48
C ALA A 125 11.41 -0.37 -1.43
N LEU A 126 12.72 -0.44 -1.17
CA LEU A 126 13.65 -1.25 -1.94
C LEU A 126 13.71 -2.70 -1.44
N ALA A 127 13.69 -2.93 -0.13
CA ALA A 127 13.81 -4.25 0.49
C ALA A 127 12.68 -5.19 0.08
N VAL A 128 11.45 -4.67 -0.10
CA VAL A 128 10.29 -5.47 -0.53
C VAL A 128 10.47 -6.09 -1.92
N ALA A 129 11.40 -5.59 -2.74
CA ALA A 129 11.74 -6.25 -4.01
C ALA A 129 12.44 -7.60 -3.77
N PHE A 130 13.24 -7.70 -2.71
CA PHE A 130 14.11 -8.86 -2.44
C PHE A 130 13.55 -9.80 -1.37
N VAL A 131 12.83 -9.27 -0.38
CA VAL A 131 12.33 -10.02 0.77
C VAL A 131 10.84 -9.73 1.00
N PRO A 132 9.98 -10.78 1.08
CA PRO A 132 10.23 -12.19 0.80
C PRO A 132 10.38 -12.47 -0.71
N ARG A 133 11.21 -13.46 -1.05
CA ARG A 133 11.50 -13.84 -2.45
C ARG A 133 10.30 -14.42 -3.19
N ARG A 134 9.46 -15.18 -2.51
CA ARG A 134 8.17 -15.68 -3.03
C ARG A 134 7.07 -15.12 -2.15
N ARG A 135 5.98 -14.68 -2.76
CA ARG A 135 4.91 -13.99 -2.03
C ARG A 135 3.51 -14.36 -2.53
N SER A 136 2.59 -14.51 -1.59
CA SER A 136 1.15 -14.62 -1.85
C SER A 136 0.54 -13.25 -2.20
N MET A 137 -0.72 -13.22 -2.66
CA MET A 137 -1.40 -11.92 -2.93
C MET A 137 -1.64 -11.16 -1.63
N VAL A 138 -1.92 -11.88 -0.54
CA VAL A 138 -2.06 -11.33 0.82
C VAL A 138 -0.76 -10.65 1.25
N GLN A 139 0.39 -11.30 1.03
CA GLN A 139 1.69 -10.71 1.33
C GLN A 139 2.01 -9.51 0.44
N VAL A 140 1.65 -9.55 -0.85
CA VAL A 140 1.80 -8.37 -1.74
C VAL A 140 1.00 -7.19 -1.20
N ALA A 141 -0.28 -7.40 -0.83
CA ALA A 141 -1.11 -6.36 -0.27
C ALA A 141 -0.54 -5.81 1.06
N ALA A 142 -0.04 -6.70 1.93
CA ALA A 142 0.60 -6.32 3.19
C ALA A 142 1.86 -5.48 2.97
N LEU A 143 2.73 -5.89 2.05
CA LEU A 143 3.96 -5.17 1.72
C LEU A 143 3.65 -3.82 1.05
N ALA A 144 2.64 -3.76 0.18
CA ALA A 144 2.20 -2.52 -0.44
C ALA A 144 1.66 -1.55 0.62
N ALA A 145 0.85 -2.03 1.57
CA ALA A 145 0.38 -1.24 2.71
C ALA A 145 1.56 -0.75 3.58
N ALA A 146 2.53 -1.63 3.87
CA ALA A 146 3.72 -1.29 4.65
C ALA A 146 4.56 -0.19 3.96
N VAL A 147 4.79 -0.29 2.65
CA VAL A 147 5.47 0.75 1.86
C VAL A 147 4.69 2.06 1.90
N ALA A 148 3.36 2.03 1.74
CA ALA A 148 2.53 3.23 1.81
C ALA A 148 2.64 3.93 3.16
N ILE A 149 2.60 3.18 4.26
CA ILE A 149 2.74 3.69 5.63
C ILE A 149 4.16 4.24 5.83
N ALA A 150 5.19 3.49 5.41
CA ALA A 150 6.58 3.89 5.57
C ALA A 150 6.90 5.21 4.86
N VAL A 151 6.36 5.44 3.66
CA VAL A 151 6.51 6.71 2.92
C VAL A 151 5.72 7.85 3.56
N GLN A 152 4.56 7.54 4.13
CA GLN A 152 3.66 8.53 4.75
C GLN A 152 4.18 9.06 6.09
N LEU A 153 4.74 8.20 6.94
CA LEU A 153 5.25 8.57 8.27
C LEU A 153 6.22 9.78 8.27
N PRO A 154 7.26 9.82 7.42
CA PRO A 154 8.17 10.96 7.38
C PRO A 154 7.70 12.12 6.50
N ALA A 155 6.52 12.04 5.88
CA ALA A 155 6.06 13.08 4.96
C ALA A 155 5.74 14.38 5.73
N THR A 156 6.38 15.48 5.34
CA THR A 156 6.23 16.80 5.99
C THR A 156 4.81 17.34 5.94
N HIS A 157 3.98 16.84 5.03
CA HIS A 157 2.61 17.31 4.82
C HIS A 157 1.58 16.22 5.05
N TRP A 158 1.93 15.21 5.86
CA TRP A 158 1.02 14.12 6.15
C TRP A 158 -0.20 14.59 6.94
N PHE A 159 -1.38 14.09 6.57
CA PHE A 159 -2.63 14.34 7.28
C PHE A 159 -3.50 13.07 7.29
N TYR A 160 -4.42 12.95 8.24
CA TYR A 160 -5.26 11.75 8.40
C TYR A 160 -6.11 11.41 7.15
N PHE A 161 -6.35 12.39 6.26
CA PHE A 161 -6.99 12.16 4.96
C PHE A 161 -6.21 11.22 4.03
N TYR A 162 -4.98 10.82 4.37
CA TYR A 162 -4.19 9.85 3.60
C TYR A 162 -4.35 8.40 4.08
N ILE A 163 -5.13 8.16 5.16
CA ILE A 163 -5.51 6.80 5.57
C ILE A 163 -6.09 5.97 4.41
N PRO A 164 -6.97 6.51 3.54
CA PRO A 164 -7.49 5.78 2.38
C PRO A 164 -6.42 5.25 1.41
N TRP A 165 -5.18 5.78 1.43
CA TRP A 165 -4.12 5.32 0.53
C TRP A 165 -3.58 3.94 0.91
N PHE A 166 -3.54 3.61 2.20
CA PHE A 166 -3.03 2.32 2.66
C PHE A 166 -4.12 1.41 3.21
N ALA A 167 -5.24 1.96 3.71
CA ALA A 167 -6.29 1.18 4.35
C ALA A 167 -6.87 0.06 3.47
N PRO A 168 -7.20 0.26 2.18
CA PRO A 168 -7.69 -0.83 1.32
C PRO A 168 -6.68 -1.97 1.18
N LEU A 169 -5.39 -1.64 1.05
CA LEU A 169 -4.31 -2.62 0.95
C LEU A 169 -4.17 -3.41 2.27
N ALA A 170 -4.22 -2.71 3.40
CA ALA A 170 -4.20 -3.31 4.73
C ALA A 170 -5.42 -4.21 4.97
N PHE A 171 -6.62 -3.80 4.57
CA PHE A 171 -7.83 -4.59 4.69
C PHE A 171 -7.78 -5.85 3.83
N VAL A 172 -7.30 -5.77 2.59
CA VAL A 172 -7.08 -6.96 1.75
C VAL A 172 -6.11 -7.93 2.43
N ALA A 173 -5.03 -7.42 3.03
CA ALA A 173 -4.07 -8.23 3.75
C ALA A 173 -4.68 -8.89 5.01
N LEU A 174 -5.36 -8.10 5.85
CA LEU A 174 -5.96 -8.57 7.09
C LEU A 174 -7.06 -9.60 6.82
N PHE A 175 -8.06 -9.26 6.00
CA PHE A 175 -9.16 -10.17 5.68
C PHE A 175 -8.70 -11.40 4.89
N GLY A 176 -7.68 -11.24 4.03
CA GLY A 176 -7.06 -12.35 3.33
C GLY A 176 -6.33 -13.32 4.26
N ALA A 177 -5.71 -12.83 5.34
CA ALA A 177 -5.09 -13.66 6.35
C ALA A 177 -6.12 -14.45 7.17
N PHE A 178 -7.24 -13.82 7.56
CA PHE A 178 -8.31 -14.48 8.32
C PHE A 178 -8.99 -15.62 7.54
N ARG A 179 -9.14 -15.51 6.22
CA ARG A 179 -9.70 -16.59 5.38
C ARG A 179 -8.80 -17.84 5.27
N GLY A 180 -7.51 -17.70 5.54
CA GLY A 180 -6.52 -18.78 5.42
C GLY A 180 -6.15 -19.41 6.77
N ALA A 181 -6.62 -18.86 7.89
CA ALA A 181 -6.51 -19.52 9.17
C ALA A 181 -7.43 -20.74 9.16
N PRO A 182 -6.95 -21.95 9.52
CA PRO A 182 -7.86 -23.05 9.79
C PRO A 182 -8.87 -22.57 10.83
N GLU A 183 -10.14 -22.89 10.60
CA GLU A 183 -11.21 -22.72 11.57
C GLU A 183 -10.69 -23.32 12.87
N GLN A 184 -10.37 -22.47 13.85
CA GLN A 184 -9.97 -22.95 15.16
C GLN A 184 -11.19 -23.67 15.69
N ASP A 185 -11.09 -25.01 15.78
CA ASP A 185 -12.07 -25.86 16.43
C ASP A 185 -12.57 -25.16 17.70
N GLU A 186 -13.89 -25.20 17.88
CA GLU A 186 -14.59 -24.47 18.91
C GLU A 186 -13.84 -24.51 20.26
N PRO A 187 -13.82 -23.39 21.00
CA PRO A 187 -13.12 -23.35 22.27
C PRO A 187 -13.53 -24.52 23.17
N GLU A 188 -12.56 -25.25 23.71
CA GLU A 188 -12.73 -26.36 24.68
C GLU A 188 -13.54 -25.98 25.94
N TRP A 189 -13.92 -24.70 26.08
CA TRP A 189 -14.85 -24.25 27.12
C TRP A 189 -16.33 -24.40 26.75
N ALA A 190 -16.70 -24.84 25.53
CA ALA A 190 -18.07 -25.22 25.22
C ALA A 190 -18.54 -26.22 26.29
N PRO A 191 -19.45 -25.82 27.21
CA PRO A 191 -19.78 -26.67 28.34
C PRO A 191 -20.36 -27.95 27.78
N ALA A 192 -19.70 -29.07 28.09
CA ALA A 192 -20.17 -30.40 27.70
C ALA A 192 -21.67 -30.44 27.96
N ALA A 193 -22.45 -30.62 26.89
CA ALA A 193 -23.89 -30.78 26.99
C ALA A 193 -24.12 -31.79 28.11
N VAL A 194 -24.67 -31.29 29.22
CA VAL A 194 -24.95 -32.09 30.41
C VAL A 194 -25.83 -33.22 29.91
N ALA A 195 -25.22 -34.38 29.73
CA ALA A 195 -25.93 -35.61 29.49
C ALA A 195 -26.82 -35.75 30.71
N ALA A 196 -28.09 -35.39 30.55
CA ALA A 196 -29.13 -35.65 31.51
C ALA A 196 -29.24 -37.18 31.57
N ASP A 197 -28.43 -37.75 32.45
CA ASP A 197 -28.55 -39.11 32.96
C ASP A 197 -29.88 -39.16 33.71
N GLY A 198 -30.96 -39.31 32.95
CA GLY A 198 -32.30 -39.57 33.45
C GLY A 198 -32.37 -40.99 34.01
N ARG A 199 -31.68 -41.22 35.13
CA ARG A 199 -31.87 -42.43 35.92
C ARG A 199 -33.29 -42.45 36.45
N SER A 200 -34.04 -43.40 35.92
CA SER A 200 -35.14 -44.12 36.57
C SER A 200 -35.10 -44.01 38.09
N LEU A 201 -36.05 -43.28 38.66
CA LEU A 201 -36.48 -43.43 40.05
C LEU A 201 -38.01 -43.34 40.10
N THR A 202 -38.65 -44.42 39.70
CA THR A 202 -40.05 -44.69 40.07
C THR A 202 -40.19 -46.15 40.49
N SER A 203 -39.64 -46.46 41.68
CA SER A 203 -40.24 -47.47 42.54
C SER A 203 -39.85 -47.17 43.99
N LEU A 204 -40.81 -46.69 44.79
CA LEU A 204 -41.10 -47.15 46.15
C LEU A 204 -42.13 -46.22 46.82
N ARG A 205 -43.33 -46.78 46.95
CA ARG A 205 -44.39 -46.54 47.96
C ARG A 205 -45.19 -45.25 47.90
#